data_AF-A0A8B3B4Y1-F1
#
_entry.id   AF-A0A8B3B4Y1-F1
#
_cell.length_a   1.000
_cell.length_b   1.000
_cell.length_c   1.000
_cell.angle_alpha   90.00
_cell.angle_beta   90.00
_cell.angle_gamma   90.00
#
_symmetry.space_group_name_H-M   'P 1'
#
loop_
_entity.id
_entity.type
_entity.pdbx_description
1 polymer ?
#
loop_
_entity_poly.entity_id
_entity_poly.type
_entity_poly.pdbx_seq_one_letter_code
_entity_poly.pdbx_strand_id
1 'polypeptide(L)'
;CILHWNQWHFVVCYKIKKGKFYIADPAAGLITYTREEFKRCWVSTKVDGQDTGTALLLEPGPEFYGMEDEERDRKRNLGFFFRYISPYRWEMAQLVLGMVTASVLQLILPFLTQSLVDTGIRDNNLGFITLILISQLVIFIAKLSVDFIRSWILLHVNTRINIALISDFLAKLMRLPLHFFDTKMVGDIMQRIGDHD
;
A
#
# COMPACT_ATOMS: atom_id res chain seq x y z
N CYS A 1 -3.82 -29.63 -8.50
CA CYS A 1 -3.72 -29.55 -9.97
C CYS A 1 -4.07 -28.14 -10.42
N ILE A 2 -3.61 -27.74 -11.61
CA ILE A 2 -4.00 -26.47 -12.25
C ILE A 2 -5.10 -26.77 -13.26
N LEU A 3 -6.16 -25.96 -13.26
CA LEU A 3 -7.33 -26.15 -14.11
C LEU A 3 -7.44 -25.00 -15.10
N HIS A 4 -7.75 -25.31 -16.36
CA HIS A 4 -8.21 -24.28 -17.30
C HIS A 4 -9.63 -23.87 -16.90
N TRP A 5 -9.81 -22.59 -16.59
CA TRP A 5 -10.99 -22.06 -15.93
C TRP A 5 -11.69 -21.07 -16.85
N ASN A 6 -12.99 -21.30 -17.06
CA ASN A 6 -13.89 -20.42 -17.78
C ASN A 6 -13.46 -20.07 -19.21
N GLN A 7 -12.51 -20.82 -19.79
CA GLN A 7 -11.89 -20.65 -21.11
C GLN A 7 -10.94 -19.45 -21.30
N TRP A 8 -10.55 -18.77 -20.22
CA TRP A 8 -9.67 -17.59 -20.33
C TRP A 8 -8.68 -17.40 -19.17
N HIS A 9 -8.73 -18.25 -18.14
CA HIS A 9 -7.80 -18.14 -16.99
C HIS A 9 -7.40 -19.50 -16.44
N PHE A 10 -6.44 -19.53 -15.52
CA PHE A 10 -5.98 -20.74 -14.84
C PHE A 10 -6.15 -20.62 -13.34
N VAL A 11 -6.70 -21.65 -12.71
CA VAL A 11 -6.90 -21.68 -11.25
C VAL A 11 -6.29 -22.93 -10.63
N VAL A 12 -5.97 -22.88 -9.34
CA VAL A 12 -5.38 -24.02 -8.62
C VAL A 12 -6.44 -24.72 -7.80
N CYS A 13 -6.76 -25.97 -8.14
CA CYS A 13 -7.54 -26.83 -7.27
C CYS A 13 -6.61 -27.50 -6.26
N TYR A 14 -6.73 -27.09 -5.00
CA TYR A 14 -5.83 -27.52 -3.93
C TYR A 14 -6.48 -28.54 -2.99
N LYS A 15 -7.82 -28.66 -2.98
CA LYS A 15 -8.52 -29.63 -2.13
C LYS A 15 -9.89 -29.99 -2.69
N ILE A 16 -10.29 -31.26 -2.51
CA ILE A 16 -11.64 -31.74 -2.81
C ILE A 16 -12.12 -32.50 -1.57
N LYS A 17 -13.26 -32.08 -0.98
CA LYS A 17 -13.80 -32.72 0.24
C LYS A 17 -15.33 -32.69 0.23
N LYS A 18 -15.95 -33.85 0.51
CA LYS A 18 -17.42 -33.99 0.63
C LYS A 18 -18.19 -33.38 -0.57
N GLY A 19 -17.70 -33.57 -1.79
CA GLY A 19 -18.33 -33.03 -3.01
C GLY A 19 -18.16 -31.52 -3.22
N LYS A 20 -17.37 -30.83 -2.38
CA LYS A 20 -16.96 -29.43 -2.56
C LYS A 20 -15.55 -29.35 -3.12
N PHE A 21 -15.33 -28.39 -4.01
CA PHE A 21 -14.07 -28.12 -4.68
C PHE A 21 -13.49 -26.81 -4.15
N TYR A 22 -12.27 -26.86 -3.64
CA TYR A 22 -11.58 -25.70 -3.09
C TYR A 22 -10.56 -25.20 -4.12
N ILE A 23 -10.81 -24.00 -4.61
CA ILE A 23 -10.10 -23.38 -5.70
C ILE A 23 -9.37 -22.14 -5.17
N ALA A 24 -8.09 -22.00 -5.50
CA ALA A 24 -7.34 -20.77 -5.34
C ALA A 24 -7.29 -20.07 -6.70
N ASP A 25 -8.06 -19.01 -6.83
CA ASP A 25 -8.14 -18.13 -7.98
C ASP A 25 -7.13 -16.97 -7.79
N PRO A 26 -6.16 -16.77 -8.69
CA PRO A 26 -5.21 -15.66 -8.62
C PRO A 26 -5.87 -14.26 -8.58
N ALA A 27 -7.06 -14.11 -9.17
CA ALA A 27 -7.79 -12.83 -9.22
C ALA A 27 -8.75 -12.68 -8.03
N ALA A 28 -9.44 -13.75 -7.64
CA ALA A 28 -10.53 -13.68 -6.66
C ALA A 28 -10.22 -14.33 -5.29
N GLY A 29 -9.04 -14.95 -5.14
CA GLY A 29 -8.59 -15.56 -3.90
C GLY A 29 -9.12 -16.99 -3.67
N LEU A 30 -9.36 -17.36 -2.41
CA LEU A 30 -9.77 -18.72 -2.04
C LEU A 30 -11.29 -18.86 -2.11
N ILE A 31 -11.78 -19.67 -3.04
CA ILE A 31 -13.22 -19.87 -3.29
C ILE A 31 -13.56 -21.36 -3.17
N THR A 32 -14.76 -21.65 -2.70
CA THR A 32 -15.29 -23.02 -2.65
C THR A 32 -16.49 -23.14 -3.58
N TYR A 33 -16.44 -24.12 -4.48
CA TYR A 33 -17.52 -24.41 -5.42
C TYR A 33 -18.20 -25.74 -5.11
N THR A 34 -19.50 -25.80 -5.41
CA THR A 34 -20.23 -27.06 -5.52
C THR A 34 -19.86 -27.79 -6.82
N ARG A 35 -20.26 -29.06 -6.93
CA ARG A 35 -19.97 -29.88 -8.12
C ARG A 35 -20.57 -29.29 -9.40
N GLU A 36 -21.76 -28.70 -9.33
CA GLU A 36 -22.44 -28.12 -10.49
C GLU A 36 -21.77 -26.84 -10.96
N GLU A 37 -21.46 -25.94 -10.03
CA GLU A 37 -20.74 -24.70 -10.32
C GLU A 37 -19.34 -24.98 -10.87
N PHE A 38 -18.63 -25.95 -10.27
CA PHE A 38 -17.32 -26.36 -10.75
C PHE A 38 -17.37 -26.86 -12.20
N LYS A 39 -18.33 -27.74 -12.53
CA LYS A 39 -18.50 -28.25 -13.90
C LYS A 39 -18.78 -27.13 -14.89
N ARG A 40 -19.64 -26.17 -14.52
CA ARG A 40 -19.98 -25.03 -15.38
C ARG A 40 -18.75 -24.20 -15.74
N CYS A 41 -17.80 -24.05 -14.83
CA CYS A 41 -16.59 -23.26 -15.05
C CYS A 41 -15.44 -24.07 -15.69
N TRP A 42 -15.32 -25.37 -15.40
CA TRP A 42 -14.18 -26.18 -15.83
C TRP A 42 -14.38 -26.85 -17.21
N VAL A 43 -15.61 -27.22 -17.57
CA VAL A 43 -15.88 -27.90 -18.84
C VAL A 43 -15.55 -26.96 -20.00
N SER A 44 -14.71 -27.42 -20.92
CA SER A 44 -14.23 -26.67 -22.08
C SER A 44 -14.66 -27.26 -23.41
N THR A 45 -14.78 -28.58 -23.50
CA THR A 45 -14.97 -29.28 -24.78
C THR A 45 -15.70 -30.59 -24.55
N LYS A 46 -16.39 -31.07 -25.59
CA LYS A 46 -16.97 -32.41 -25.60
C LYS A 46 -16.08 -33.33 -26.42
N VAL A 47 -15.57 -34.39 -25.78
CA VAL A 47 -14.85 -35.48 -26.44
C VAL A 47 -15.70 -36.74 -26.29
N ASP A 48 -16.00 -37.41 -27.40
CA ASP A 48 -16.86 -38.60 -27.44
C ASP A 48 -18.23 -38.43 -26.75
N GLY A 49 -18.83 -37.24 -26.88
CA GLY A 49 -20.13 -36.91 -26.30
C GLY A 49 -20.11 -36.63 -24.79
N GLN A 50 -18.95 -36.68 -24.13
CA GLN A 50 -18.80 -36.38 -22.71
C GLN A 50 -18.24 -34.97 -22.49
N ASP A 51 -18.79 -34.27 -21.49
CA ASP A 51 -18.27 -32.97 -21.05
C ASP A 51 -16.90 -33.14 -20.40
N THR A 52 -15.87 -32.56 -21.02
CA THR A 52 -14.47 -32.64 -20.58
C THR A 52 -13.88 -31.25 -20.35
N GLY A 53 -12.92 -31.17 -19.44
CA GLY A 53 -12.16 -29.96 -19.15
C GLY A 53 -10.67 -30.27 -19.10
N THR A 54 -9.84 -29.24 -19.22
CA THR A 54 -8.38 -29.39 -19.20
C THR A 54 -7.86 -29.26 -17.78
N ALA A 55 -7.04 -30.21 -17.34
CA ALA A 55 -6.36 -30.19 -16.05
C ALA A 55 -4.88 -30.56 -16.23
N LEU A 56 -3.99 -29.78 -15.61
CA LEU A 56 -2.58 -30.06 -15.51
C LEU A 56 -2.29 -30.65 -14.12
N LEU A 57 -1.84 -31.91 -14.11
CA LEU A 57 -1.36 -32.59 -12.92
C LEU A 57 0.17 -32.40 -12.82
N LEU A 58 0.64 -32.13 -11.61
CA LEU A 58 2.04 -31.89 -11.30
C LEU A 58 2.39 -32.79 -10.12
N GLU A 59 3.46 -33.56 -10.26
CA GLU A 59 4.04 -34.37 -9.19
C GLU A 59 5.53 -34.02 -9.07
N PRO A 60 6.04 -33.81 -7.84
CA PRO A 60 7.44 -33.44 -7.64
C PRO A 60 8.34 -34.63 -7.98
N GLY A 61 9.33 -34.40 -8.85
CA GLY A 61 10.40 -35.36 -9.13
C GLY A 61 11.49 -35.35 -8.04
N PRO A 62 12.41 -36.33 -8.03
CA PRO A 62 13.50 -36.39 -7.04
C PRO A 62 14.39 -35.13 -7.02
N GLU A 63 14.60 -34.49 -8.18
CA GLU A 63 15.38 -33.25 -8.30
C GLU A 63 14.70 -32.03 -7.66
N PHE A 64 13.38 -32.06 -7.47
CA PHE A 64 12.62 -30.96 -6.86
C PHE A 64 13.07 -30.68 -5.42
N TYR A 65 13.49 -31.72 -4.69
CA TYR A 65 13.94 -31.60 -3.30
C TYR A 65 15.43 -31.31 -3.15
N GLY A 66 16.19 -31.39 -4.25
CA GLY A 66 17.63 -31.10 -4.29
C GLY A 66 17.96 -29.68 -4.75
N MET A 67 16.98 -28.96 -5.32
CA MET A 67 17.08 -27.52 -5.47
C MET A 67 17.00 -26.92 -4.06
N GLU A 68 18.06 -26.23 -3.63
CA GLU A 68 17.94 -25.31 -2.52
C GLU A 68 16.78 -24.39 -2.88
N ASP A 69 15.68 -24.44 -2.12
CA ASP A 69 14.74 -23.33 -2.07
C ASP A 69 15.64 -22.12 -1.90
N GLU A 70 15.75 -21.24 -2.92
CA GLU A 70 16.44 -19.96 -2.77
C GLU A 70 15.86 -19.38 -1.49
N GLU A 71 16.62 -19.47 -0.39
CA GLU A 71 16.07 -19.27 0.94
C GLU A 71 15.47 -17.90 0.87
N ARG A 72 14.14 -17.88 0.92
CA ARG A 72 13.32 -16.73 0.68
C ARG A 72 14.02 -15.52 1.29
N ASP A 73 14.61 -14.70 0.42
CA ASP A 73 14.91 -13.29 0.65
C ASP A 73 13.59 -12.49 0.77
N ARG A 74 12.53 -13.17 1.23
CA ARG A 74 11.31 -12.69 1.86
C ARG A 74 11.60 -12.24 3.29
N LYS A 75 12.85 -11.92 3.67
CA LYS A 75 13.07 -10.86 4.65
C LYS A 75 12.64 -9.56 3.98
N ARG A 76 11.32 -9.31 4.07
CA ARG A 76 10.60 -8.08 3.74
C ARG A 76 11.57 -6.95 3.40
N ASN A 77 11.71 -6.67 2.11
CA ASN A 77 12.54 -5.63 1.51
C ASN A 77 12.10 -4.21 1.92
N LEU A 78 11.50 -4.03 3.10
CA LEU A 78 11.23 -2.72 3.71
C LEU A 78 12.53 -1.98 4.01
N GLY A 79 13.63 -2.70 4.26
CA GLY A 79 14.96 -2.12 4.40
C GLY A 79 15.40 -1.33 3.16
N PHE A 80 14.95 -1.72 1.97
CA PHE A 80 15.18 -0.96 0.74
C PHE A 80 14.55 0.44 0.82
N PHE A 81 13.30 0.55 1.28
CA PHE A 81 12.63 1.86 1.45
C PHE A 81 13.29 2.70 2.55
N PHE A 82 13.75 2.08 3.64
CA PHE A 82 14.50 2.78 4.68
C PHE A 82 15.77 3.45 4.15
N ARG A 83 16.41 2.92 3.11
CA ARG A 83 17.58 3.54 2.47
C ARG A 83 17.24 4.90 1.83
N TYR A 84 16.05 5.05 1.25
CA TYR A 84 15.61 6.32 0.64
C TYR A 84 15.20 7.36 1.69
N ILE A 85 14.72 6.92 2.86
CA ILE A 85 14.28 7.80 3.96
C ILE A 85 15.44 8.18 4.90
N SER A 86 16.41 7.27 5.11
CA SER A 86 17.57 7.47 5.99
C SER A 86 18.34 8.79 5.80
N PRO A 87 18.57 9.33 4.58
CA PRO A 87 19.24 10.62 4.42
C PRO A 87 18.44 11.79 5.01
N TYR A 88 17.11 11.69 5.09
CA TYR A 88 16.20 12.74 5.56
C TYR A 88 15.79 12.62 7.04
N ARG A 89 16.60 11.90 7.84
CA ARG A 89 16.30 11.61 9.25
C ARG A 89 16.19 12.86 10.12
N TRP A 90 16.87 13.94 9.78
CA TRP A 90 16.85 15.19 10.55
C TRP A 90 15.56 15.96 10.29
N GLU A 91 15.16 16.02 9.03
CA GLU A 91 13.90 16.59 8.55
C GLU A 91 12.71 15.83 9.14
N MET A 92 12.80 14.50 9.21
CA MET A 92 11.81 13.67 9.90
C MET A 92 11.74 13.97 11.40
N ALA A 93 12.87 14.20 12.07
CA ALA A 93 12.86 14.59 13.48
C ALA A 93 12.22 15.98 13.69
N GLN A 94 12.46 16.93 12.78
CA GLN A 94 11.80 18.24 12.79
C GLN A 94 10.28 18.13 12.60
N LEU A 95 9.83 17.25 11.70
CA LEU A 95 8.40 16.96 11.51
C LEU A 95 7.76 16.41 12.79
N VAL A 96 8.41 15.44 13.44
CA VAL A 96 7.92 14.86 14.70
C VAL A 96 7.84 15.92 15.80
N LEU A 97 8.89 16.73 15.97
CA LEU A 97 8.90 17.81 16.95
C LEU A 97 7.83 18.87 16.67
N GLY A 98 7.65 19.24 15.39
CA GLY A 98 6.60 20.14 14.94
C GLY A 98 5.20 19.59 15.23
N MET A 99 4.97 18.30 14.99
CA MET A 99 3.70 17.63 15.30
C MET A 99 3.41 17.66 16.80
N VAL A 100 4.38 17.30 17.65
CA VAL A 100 4.21 17.35 19.10
C VAL A 100 3.88 18.76 19.56
N THR A 101 4.60 19.77 19.04
CA THR A 101 4.37 21.19 19.38
C THR A 101 2.97 21.63 18.95
N ALA A 102 2.55 21.28 17.74
CA ALA A 102 1.22 21.60 17.23
C ALA A 102 0.10 20.94 18.07
N SER A 103 0.29 19.68 18.48
CA SER A 103 -0.64 18.97 19.36
C SER A 103 -0.78 19.66 20.72
N VAL A 104 0.33 20.09 21.33
CA VAL A 104 0.29 20.86 22.59
C VAL A 104 -0.46 22.18 22.41
N LEU A 105 -0.18 22.93 21.35
CA LEU A 105 -0.91 24.17 21.01
C LEU A 105 -2.39 23.92 20.73
N GLN A 106 -2.77 22.73 20.25
CA GLN A 106 -4.16 22.34 20.05
C GLN A 106 -4.87 22.04 21.36
N LEU A 107 -4.17 21.45 22.32
CA LEU A 107 -4.71 21.19 23.65
C LEU A 107 -4.92 22.46 24.47
N ILE A 108 -4.16 23.54 24.24
CA ILE A 108 -4.31 24.82 24.95
C ILE A 108 -5.62 25.55 24.59
N LEU A 109 -6.10 25.41 23.35
CA LEU A 109 -7.31 26.12 22.89
C LEU A 109 -8.58 25.87 23.73
N PRO A 110 -8.97 24.62 24.07
CA PRO A 110 -10.15 24.39 24.91
C PRO A 110 -10.04 25.04 26.30
N PHE A 111 -8.84 25.08 26.90
CA PHE A 111 -8.63 25.77 28.19
C PHE A 111 -8.80 27.29 28.08
N LEU A 112 -8.33 27.89 26.98
CA LEU A 112 -8.55 29.32 26.72
C LEU A 112 -10.03 29.63 26.48
N THR A 113 -10.72 28.78 25.71
CA THR A 113 -12.17 28.93 25.47
C THR A 113 -12.97 28.74 26.75
N GLN A 114 -12.59 27.80 27.62
CA GLN A 114 -13.21 27.64 28.94
C GLN A 114 -13.01 28.89 29.80
N SER A 115 -11.76 29.38 29.90
CA SER A 115 -11.44 30.59 30.68
C SER A 115 -12.19 31.82 30.18
N LEU A 116 -12.37 31.94 28.85
CA LEU A 116 -13.15 32.99 28.22
C LEU A 116 -14.60 33.00 28.73
N VAL A 117 -15.24 31.83 28.78
CA VAL A 117 -16.64 31.70 29.23
C VAL A 117 -16.76 31.89 30.74
N ASP A 118 -15.93 31.17 31.51
CA ASP A 118 -16.07 31.07 32.97
C ASP A 118 -15.66 32.36 33.69
N THR A 119 -14.67 33.09 33.17
CA THR A 119 -14.12 34.30 33.80
C THR A 119 -14.37 35.55 32.95
N GLY A 120 -14.13 35.46 31.63
CA GLY A 120 -14.31 36.62 30.74
C GLY A 120 -15.77 37.08 30.66
N ILE A 121 -16.67 36.18 30.27
CA ILE A 121 -18.10 36.49 30.06
C ILE A 121 -18.81 36.65 31.40
N ARG A 122 -18.59 35.74 32.36
CA ARG A 122 -19.25 35.80 33.68
C ARG A 122 -18.98 37.12 34.40
N ASP A 123 -17.73 37.56 34.43
CA ASP A 123 -17.31 38.75 35.18
C ASP A 123 -17.37 40.02 34.30
N ASN A 124 -17.91 39.94 33.07
CA ASN A 124 -18.01 41.02 32.07
C ASN A 124 -16.69 41.78 31.84
N ASN A 125 -15.54 41.10 31.97
CA ASN A 125 -14.23 41.71 31.88
C ASN A 125 -13.75 41.75 30.41
N LEU A 126 -14.08 42.85 29.72
CA LEU A 126 -13.66 43.07 28.33
C LEU A 126 -12.13 43.06 28.13
N GLY A 127 -11.36 43.49 29.13
CA GLY A 127 -9.90 43.44 29.08
C GLY A 127 -9.36 42.00 29.08
N PHE A 128 -9.94 41.12 29.91
CA PHE A 128 -9.59 39.70 29.92
C PHE A 128 -10.02 39.00 28.62
N ILE A 129 -11.22 39.30 28.11
CA ILE A 129 -11.72 38.76 26.83
C ILE A 129 -10.77 39.11 25.67
N THR A 130 -10.38 40.39 25.56
CA THR A 130 -9.47 40.86 24.51
C THR A 130 -8.08 40.21 24.62
N LEU A 131 -7.55 40.03 25.83
CA LEU A 131 -6.28 39.32 26.06
C LEU A 131 -6.35 37.86 25.60
N ILE A 132 -7.43 37.14 25.93
CA ILE A 132 -7.63 35.75 25.48
C ILE A 132 -7.72 35.68 23.95
N LEU A 133 -8.46 36.61 23.33
CA LEU A 133 -8.60 36.65 21.87
C LEU A 133 -7.26 36.90 21.17
N ILE A 134 -6.44 37.82 21.68
CA ILE A 134 -5.08 38.07 21.18
C ILE A 134 -4.21 36.81 21.36
N SER A 135 -4.32 36.13 22.51
CA SER A 135 -3.57 34.89 22.77
C SER A 135 -3.96 33.78 21.80
N GLN A 136 -5.25 33.62 21.50
CA GLN A 136 -5.75 32.68 20.51
C GLN A 136 -5.26 33.01 19.10
N LEU A 137 -5.22 34.30 18.74
CA LEU A 137 -4.69 34.76 17.45
C LEU A 137 -3.20 34.43 17.31
N VAL A 138 -2.40 34.66 18.35
CA VAL A 138 -0.96 34.33 18.36
C VAL A 138 -0.75 32.82 18.21
N ILE A 139 -1.52 32.00 18.95
CA ILE A 139 -1.47 30.53 18.84
C ILE A 139 -1.85 30.07 17.43
N PHE A 140 -2.86 30.71 16.82
CA PHE A 140 -3.29 30.40 15.46
C PHE A 140 -2.17 30.69 14.44
N ILE A 141 -1.53 31.86 14.53
CA ILE A 141 -0.39 32.22 13.67
C ILE A 141 0.76 31.22 13.87
N ALA A 142 1.09 30.88 15.12
CA ALA A 142 2.14 29.91 15.41
C ALA A 142 1.86 28.53 14.79
N LYS A 143 0.61 28.04 14.87
CA LYS A 143 0.20 26.79 14.22
C LYS A 143 0.33 26.86 12.71
N LEU A 144 -0.12 27.95 12.09
CA LEU A 144 0.01 28.16 10.65
C LEU A 144 1.48 28.11 10.21
N SER A 145 2.38 28.72 10.97
CA SER A 145 3.82 28.66 10.68
C SER A 145 4.37 27.23 10.78
N VAL A 146 3.99 26.47 11.82
CA VAL A 146 4.41 25.07 11.97
C VAL A 146 3.87 24.20 10.83
N ASP A 147 2.59 24.35 10.46
CA ASP A 147 1.98 23.61 9.36
C ASP A 147 2.62 23.95 8.01
N PHE A 148 3.01 25.21 7.81
CA PHE A 148 3.73 25.65 6.61
C PHE A 148 5.10 24.96 6.51
N ILE A 149 5.90 25.01 7.59
CA ILE A 149 7.20 24.34 7.65
C ILE A 149 7.04 22.83 7.42
N ARG A 150 6.04 22.21 8.05
CA ARG A 150 5.72 20.79 7.87
C ARG A 150 5.46 20.47 6.40
N SER A 151 4.61 21.26 5.76
CA SER A 151 4.21 21.06 4.37
C SER A 151 5.40 21.24 3.42
N TRP A 152 6.26 22.22 3.69
CA TRP A 152 7.49 22.46 2.93
C TRP A 152 8.47 21.28 3.03
N ILE A 153 8.71 20.77 4.25
CA ILE A 153 9.59 19.62 4.47
C ILE A 153 9.02 18.38 3.76
N LEU A 154 7.72 18.11 3.91
CA LEU A 154 7.07 16.97 3.27
C LEU A 154 7.18 17.04 1.75
N LEU A 155 6.95 18.21 1.16
CA LEU A 155 7.11 18.42 -0.28
C LEU A 155 8.56 18.14 -0.71
N HIS A 156 9.53 18.70 0.00
CA HIS A 156 10.95 18.51 -0.33
C HIS A 156 11.35 17.03 -0.29
N VAL A 157 11.00 16.32 0.79
CA VAL A 157 11.37 14.91 0.97
C VAL A 157 10.62 14.02 -0.02
N ASN A 158 9.31 14.21 -0.20
CA ASN A 158 8.51 13.42 -1.14
C ASN A 158 9.06 13.54 -2.57
N THR A 159 9.27 14.76 -3.06
CA THR A 159 9.78 14.98 -4.43
C THR A 159 11.15 14.34 -4.63
N ARG A 160 12.05 14.45 -3.64
CA ARG A 160 13.38 13.83 -3.74
C ARG A 160 13.33 12.31 -3.76
N ILE A 161 12.50 11.70 -2.89
CA ILE A 161 12.32 10.26 -2.85
C ILE A 161 11.71 9.76 -4.16
N ASN A 162 10.66 10.43 -4.66
CA ASN A 162 10.00 10.05 -5.91
C ASN A 162 10.99 10.09 -7.09
N ILE A 163 11.75 11.19 -7.25
CA ILE A 163 12.77 11.29 -8.30
C ILE A 163 13.83 10.19 -8.19
N ALA A 164 14.30 9.88 -6.98
CA ALA A 164 15.30 8.83 -6.78
C ALA A 164 14.76 7.43 -7.16
N LEU A 165 13.53 7.11 -6.76
CA LEU A 165 12.88 5.83 -7.08
C LEU A 165 12.68 5.67 -8.60
N ILE A 166 12.13 6.68 -9.26
CA ILE A 166 11.93 6.65 -10.72
C ILE A 166 13.28 6.54 -11.44
N SER A 167 14.29 7.29 -11.00
CA SER A 167 15.62 7.26 -11.62
C SER A 167 16.27 5.88 -11.50
N ASP A 168 16.23 5.26 -10.32
CA ASP A 168 16.77 3.92 -10.11
C ASP A 168 15.99 2.86 -10.89
N PHE A 169 14.66 2.99 -10.96
CA PHE A 169 13.80 2.11 -11.76
C PHE A 169 14.15 2.19 -13.24
N LEU A 170 14.25 3.40 -13.81
CA LEU A 170 14.61 3.61 -15.21
C LEU A 170 16.02 3.11 -15.51
N ALA A 171 16.98 3.37 -14.61
CA ALA A 171 18.34 2.87 -14.75
C ALA A 171 18.40 1.34 -14.77
N LYS A 172 17.57 0.66 -13.97
CA LYS A 172 17.45 -0.80 -13.98
C LYS A 172 16.74 -1.30 -15.24
N LEU A 173 15.67 -0.63 -15.67
CA LEU A 173 14.90 -0.98 -16.86
C LEU A 173 15.79 -0.97 -18.10
N MET A 174 16.60 0.07 -18.29
CA MET A 174 17.53 0.19 -19.42
C MET A 174 18.65 -0.86 -19.44
N ARG A 175 18.89 -1.57 -18.33
CA ARG A 175 19.90 -2.65 -18.24
C ARG A 175 19.32 -4.04 -18.50
N LEU A 176 18.01 -4.17 -18.73
CA LEU A 176 17.36 -5.46 -18.97
C LEU A 176 17.56 -5.94 -20.42
N PRO A 177 17.63 -7.27 -20.65
CA PRO A 177 17.75 -7.84 -21.99
C PRO A 177 16.46 -7.65 -22.79
N LEU A 178 16.57 -7.63 -24.14
CA LEU A 178 15.44 -7.44 -25.06
C LEU A 178 14.27 -8.40 -24.82
N HIS A 179 14.55 -9.65 -24.43
CA HIS A 179 13.51 -10.65 -24.13
C HIS A 179 12.51 -10.21 -23.04
N PHE A 180 12.96 -9.36 -22.10
CA PHE A 180 12.06 -8.79 -21.09
C PHE A 180 11.02 -7.85 -21.72
N PHE A 181 11.39 -7.11 -22.76
CA PHE A 181 10.51 -6.16 -23.45
C PHE A 181 9.58 -6.84 -24.44
N ASP A 182 9.96 -8.01 -24.99
CA ASP A 182 9.10 -8.79 -25.90
C ASP A 182 7.89 -9.41 -25.17
N THR A 183 8.01 -9.66 -23.86
CA THR A 183 6.99 -10.36 -23.05
C THR A 183 6.11 -9.43 -22.22
N LYS A 184 6.40 -8.12 -22.19
CA LYS A 184 5.72 -7.13 -21.35
C LYS A 184 5.13 -6.00 -22.19
N MET A 185 3.89 -5.60 -21.91
CA MET A 185 3.30 -4.45 -22.57
C MET A 185 3.90 -3.15 -22.03
N VAL A 186 4.06 -2.14 -22.90
CA VAL A 186 4.50 -0.80 -22.48
C VAL A 186 3.58 -0.23 -21.40
N GLY A 187 2.27 -0.52 -21.47
CA GLY A 187 1.30 -0.15 -20.44
C GLY A 187 1.62 -0.74 -19.05
N ASP A 188 2.08 -2.00 -18.98
CA ASP A 188 2.46 -2.63 -17.71
C ASP A 188 3.68 -1.94 -17.08
N ILE A 189 4.61 -1.46 -17.91
CA ILE A 189 5.80 -0.72 -17.46
C ILE A 189 5.38 0.66 -16.95
N MET A 190 4.50 1.36 -17.67
CA MET A 190 3.95 2.66 -17.25
C MET A 190 3.15 2.55 -15.95
N GLN A 191 2.34 1.50 -15.80
CA GLN A 191 1.59 1.25 -14.57
C GLN A 191 2.54 1.03 -13.38
N ARG A 192 3.61 0.25 -13.55
CA ARG A 192 4.62 0.06 -12.51
C ARG A 192 5.35 1.34 -12.12
N ILE A 193 5.52 2.29 -13.05
CA ILE A 193 6.04 3.62 -12.72
C ILE A 193 5.02 4.39 -11.88
N GLY A 194 3.75 4.36 -12.29
CA GLY A 194 2.64 5.02 -11.57
C GLY A 194 2.28 4.42 -10.22
N ASP A 195 2.60 3.15 -9.96
CA ASP A 195 2.38 2.49 -8.65
C ASP A 195 3.24 3.11 -7.50
N HIS A 196 4.13 4.08 -7.81
CA HIS A 196 4.95 4.81 -6.83
C HIS A 196 4.37 6.17 -6.38
N ASP A 197 3.31 6.67 -7.04
CA ASP A 197 2.62 7.93 -6.70
C ASP A 197 1.56 7.74 -5.59
#